data_AF-A0A961E0C0-F1
#
_entry.id   AF-A0A961E0C0-F1
#
_cell.length_a   1.000
_cell.length_b   1.000
_cell.length_c   1.000
_cell.angle_alpha   90.00
_cell.angle_beta   90.00
_cell.angle_gamma   90.00
#
_symmetry.space_group_name_H-M   'P 1'
#
loop_
_entity.id
_entity.type
_entity.pdbx_description
1 polymer ?
#
loop_
_entity_poly.entity_id
_entity_poly.type
_entity_poly.pdbx_seq_one_letter_code
_entity_poly.pdbx_strand_id
1 'polypeptide(L)'
;MNPGAATPGTRRLWVGFLIATLVVAGGLSYLASSSPDGLDAATLRGCETIRSDGAEQLAGQCIAQTAHDHALAGSPLADYTLGGVAGSVGAAGVIGAVVTLAVAGLFFWTLARSRSNRANRKT
;
A
#
# COMPACT_ATOMS: atom_id res chain seq x y z
N MET A 1 39.87 -15.76 -23.26
CA MET A 1 38.70 -16.07 -22.40
C MET A 1 37.74 -14.89 -22.44
N ASN A 2 36.55 -15.03 -23.04
CA ASN A 2 35.46 -14.05 -22.87
C ASN A 2 34.44 -14.63 -21.90
N PRO A 3 34.16 -14.01 -20.74
CA PRO A 3 33.01 -14.40 -19.93
C PRO A 3 31.74 -13.97 -20.68
N GLY A 4 30.94 -14.95 -21.08
CA GLY A 4 29.60 -14.71 -21.59
C GLY A 4 28.77 -14.02 -20.52
N ALA A 5 28.54 -12.71 -20.69
CA ALA A 5 27.57 -11.97 -19.91
C ALA A 5 26.19 -12.53 -20.25
N ALA A 6 25.71 -13.47 -19.44
CA ALA A 6 24.35 -13.99 -19.53
C ALA A 6 23.39 -12.81 -19.31
N THR A 7 22.73 -12.37 -20.38
CA THR A 7 21.67 -11.36 -20.30
C THR A 7 20.57 -11.96 -19.44
N PRO A 8 20.21 -11.36 -18.28
CA PRO A 8 19.15 -11.92 -17.46
C PRO A 8 17.86 -11.91 -18.29
N GLY A 9 17.29 -13.10 -18.52
CA GLY A 9 16.02 -13.23 -19.23
C GLY A 9 14.95 -12.39 -18.54
N THR A 10 14.11 -11.70 -19.31
CA THR A 10 13.04 -10.80 -18.82
C THR A 10 12.21 -11.42 -17.71
N ARG A 11 11.95 -12.74 -17.75
CA ARG A 11 11.28 -13.49 -16.70
C ARG A 11 11.96 -13.39 -15.31
N ARG A 12 13.30 -13.42 -15.26
CA ARG A 12 14.04 -13.25 -13.99
C ARG A 12 13.87 -11.84 -13.42
N LEU A 13 13.82 -10.83 -14.29
CA LEU A 13 13.57 -9.45 -13.88
C LEU A 13 12.15 -9.30 -13.29
N TRP A 14 11.13 -9.83 -13.96
CA TRP A 14 9.75 -9.79 -13.46
C TRP A 14 9.58 -10.49 -12.11
N VAL A 15 10.23 -11.65 -11.92
CA VAL A 15 10.23 -12.35 -10.61
C VAL A 15 10.92 -11.50 -9.54
N GLY A 16 12.06 -10.88 -9.87
CA GLY A 16 12.76 -9.97 -8.96
C GLY A 16 11.90 -8.78 -8.53
N PHE A 17 11.22 -8.12 -9.48
CA PHE A 17 10.29 -7.04 -9.19
C PHE A 17 9.13 -7.50 -8.31
N LEU A 18 8.53 -8.66 -8.61
CA LEU A 18 7.43 -9.19 -7.80
C LEU A 18 7.85 -9.46 -6.35
N ILE A 19 9.03 -10.05 -6.16
CA ILE A 19 9.59 -10.28 -4.82
C ILE A 19 9.84 -8.95 -4.11
N ALA A 20 10.47 -7.99 -4.79
CA ALA A 20 10.71 -6.67 -4.23
C ALA A 20 9.41 -5.97 -3.82
N THR A 21 8.37 -6.03 -4.65
CA THR A 21 7.05 -5.48 -4.32
C THR A 21 6.45 -6.13 -3.09
N LEU A 22 6.50 -7.46 -2.96
CA LEU A 22 5.97 -8.16 -1.78
C LEU A 22 6.76 -7.82 -0.51
N VAL A 23 8.09 -7.71 -0.61
CA VAL A 23 8.94 -7.32 0.53
C VAL A 23 8.63 -5.89 0.98
N VAL A 24 8.44 -4.96 0.03
CA VAL A 24 8.08 -3.58 0.36
C VAL A 24 6.68 -3.50 0.96
N ALA A 25 5.68 -4.13 0.32
CA ALA A 25 4.27 -4.05 0.70
C ALA A 25 3.93 -4.82 1.99
N GLY A 26 4.67 -5.90 2.28
CA GLY A 26 4.44 -6.73 3.46
C GLY A 26 5.47 -6.51 4.55
N GLY A 27 6.75 -6.49 4.21
CA GLY A 27 7.84 -6.42 5.17
C GLY A 27 8.14 -4.99 5.62
N LEU A 28 8.49 -4.11 4.68
CA LEU A 28 8.88 -2.73 5.02
C LEU A 28 7.73 -1.89 5.56
N SER A 29 6.48 -2.25 5.27
CA SER A 29 5.29 -1.58 5.82
C SER A 29 5.24 -1.60 7.35
N TYR A 30 5.86 -2.59 8.01
CA TYR A 30 5.97 -2.62 9.48
C TYR A 30 6.98 -1.63 10.05
N LEU A 31 7.95 -1.18 9.24
CA LEU A 31 8.93 -0.17 9.63
C LEU A 31 8.41 1.26 9.41
N ALA A 32 7.24 1.42 8.79
CA ALA A 32 6.63 2.73 8.67
C ALA A 32 6.18 3.22 10.06
N SER A 33 6.75 4.34 10.52
CA SER A 33 6.41 4.95 11.80
C SER A 33 4.95 5.40 11.78
N SER A 34 4.16 4.88 12.72
CA SER A 34 2.71 5.10 12.78
C SER A 34 2.30 6.17 13.79
N SER A 35 3.20 6.69 14.63
CA SER A 35 2.81 7.70 15.63
C SER A 35 4.00 8.50 16.21
N PRO A 36 4.04 9.84 16.04
CA PRO A 36 3.34 10.61 15.02
C PRO A 36 3.99 10.38 13.64
N ASP A 37 3.19 10.14 12.61
CA ASP A 37 3.70 10.17 11.25
C ASP A 37 4.04 11.63 10.85
N GLY A 38 4.64 11.83 9.67
CA GLY A 38 5.05 13.17 9.25
C GLY A 38 3.89 14.15 9.11
N LEU A 39 2.69 13.64 8.78
CA LEU A 39 1.48 14.44 8.62
C LEU A 39 0.91 14.81 9.99
N ASP A 40 0.75 13.85 10.89
CA ASP A 40 0.32 14.04 12.26
C ASP A 40 1.25 14.99 13.01
N ALA A 41 2.56 14.85 12.86
CA ALA A 41 3.52 15.77 13.46
C ALA A 41 3.33 17.23 12.98
N ALA A 42 2.83 17.42 11.76
CA ALA A 42 2.50 18.74 11.22
C ALA A 42 1.13 19.24 11.69
N THR A 43 0.13 18.37 11.78
CA THR A 43 -1.24 18.74 12.21
C THR A 43 -1.35 18.94 13.71
N LEU A 44 -0.48 18.32 14.50
CA LEU A 44 -0.38 18.45 15.95
C LEU A 44 0.41 19.70 16.39
N ARG A 45 1.08 20.42 15.49
CA ARG A 45 1.80 21.65 15.86
C ARG A 45 0.83 22.66 16.46
N GLY A 46 1.11 23.09 17.69
CA GLY A 46 0.25 24.01 18.44
C GLY A 46 -0.79 23.32 19.35
N CYS A 47 -0.77 21.99 19.41
CA CYS A 47 -1.49 21.21 20.41
C CYS A 47 -0.54 20.50 21.37
N GLU A 48 -0.98 20.38 22.61
CA GLU A 48 -0.38 19.54 23.63
C GLU A 48 -1.30 18.34 23.87
N THR A 49 -0.74 17.14 23.91
CA THR A 49 -1.49 15.92 24.19
C THR A 49 -1.64 15.77 25.71
N ILE A 50 -2.83 16.07 26.22
CA ILE A 50 -3.13 15.92 27.65
C ILE A 50 -3.91 14.63 27.84
N ARG A 51 -3.38 13.73 28.67
CA ARG A 51 -4.09 12.51 29.05
C ARG A 51 -5.00 12.81 30.24
N SER A 52 -6.31 12.79 30.02
CA SER A 52 -7.33 13.01 31.05
C SER A 52 -8.30 11.82 31.04
N ASP A 53 -8.46 11.17 32.19
CA ASP A 53 -9.36 10.02 32.39
C ASP A 53 -9.19 8.86 31.38
N GLY A 54 -7.94 8.56 31.02
CA GLY A 54 -7.61 7.45 30.11
C GLY A 54 -7.86 7.72 28.63
N ALA A 55 -8.42 8.89 28.28
CA ALA A 55 -8.54 9.37 26.92
C ALA A 55 -7.41 10.38 26.61
N GLU A 56 -6.82 10.26 25.42
CA GLU A 56 -5.94 11.31 24.90
C GLU A 56 -6.80 12.45 24.36
N GLN A 57 -6.64 13.65 24.92
CA GLN A 57 -7.30 14.86 24.45
C GLN A 57 -6.25 15.86 24.00
N LEU A 58 -6.49 16.47 22.84
CA LEU A 58 -5.64 17.52 22.33
C LEU A 58 -6.09 18.86 22.90
N ALA A 59 -5.23 19.54 23.65
CA ALA A 59 -5.47 20.89 24.15
C ALA A 59 -4.62 21.89 23.37
N GLY A 60 -5.23 22.97 22.85
CA GLY A 60 -4.50 24.01 22.11
C GLY A 60 -5.28 24.58 20.93
N GLN A 61 -4.57 25.01 19.89
CA GLN A 61 -5.16 25.41 18.60
C GLN A 61 -4.37 24.71 17.50
N CYS A 62 -4.90 23.61 16.98
CA CYS A 62 -4.26 22.86 15.90
C CYS A 62 -5.30 22.23 14.96
N ILE A 63 -4.86 21.87 13.76
CA ILE A 63 -5.71 21.30 12.70
C ILE A 63 -6.31 19.96 13.11
N ALA A 64 -5.58 19.18 13.93
CA ALA A 64 -6.01 17.86 14.38
C ALA A 64 -7.29 17.87 15.24
N GLN A 65 -7.67 19.00 15.87
CA GLN A 65 -8.92 19.07 16.66
C GLN A 65 -10.20 18.95 15.82
N THR A 66 -10.11 19.23 14.53
CA THR A 66 -11.25 19.12 13.60
C THR A 66 -11.27 17.74 12.92
N ALA A 67 -10.38 16.82 13.30
CA ALA A 67 -10.42 15.46 12.79
C ALA A 67 -11.69 14.76 13.29
N HIS A 68 -12.57 14.41 12.36
CA HIS A 68 -13.77 13.62 12.63
C HIS A 68 -13.61 12.21 12.06
N ASP A 69 -14.24 11.25 12.74
CA ASP A 69 -14.38 9.89 12.24
C ASP A 69 -15.00 9.90 10.84
N HIS A 70 -14.32 9.25 9.91
CA HIS A 70 -14.75 9.17 8.53
C HIS A 70 -15.77 8.03 8.38
N ALA A 71 -16.65 8.09 7.37
CA ALA A 71 -17.67 7.06 7.14
C ALA A 71 -17.13 5.62 6.94
N LEU A 72 -15.84 5.51 6.63
CA LEU A 72 -15.11 4.24 6.47
C LEU A 72 -14.28 3.85 7.69
N ALA A 73 -14.33 4.59 8.80
CA ALA A 73 -13.61 4.26 10.03
C ALA A 73 -14.04 2.89 10.59
N GLY A 74 -15.29 2.46 10.35
CA GLY A 74 -15.76 1.12 10.70
C GLY A 74 -15.43 0.01 9.68
N SER A 75 -14.70 0.32 8.60
CA SER A 75 -14.35 -0.65 7.56
C SER A 75 -13.32 -1.66 8.08
N PRO A 76 -13.38 -2.94 7.65
CA PRO A 76 -12.37 -3.93 7.99
C PRO A 76 -10.99 -3.66 7.40
N LEU A 77 -10.82 -2.58 6.61
CA LEU A 77 -9.53 -2.07 6.10
C LEU A 77 -9.15 -0.71 6.69
N ALA A 78 -9.91 -0.22 7.68
CA ALA A 78 -9.61 1.03 8.37
C ALA A 78 -8.26 0.92 9.10
N ASP A 79 -7.59 2.07 9.23
CA ASP A 79 -6.27 2.19 9.86
C ASP A 79 -5.20 1.27 9.26
N TYR A 80 -5.38 0.88 7.99
CA TYR A 80 -4.52 -0.06 7.29
C TYR A 80 -4.45 -1.45 7.94
N THR A 81 -5.41 -1.79 8.80
CA THR A 81 -5.49 -3.11 9.46
C THR A 81 -6.51 -4.01 8.77
N LEU A 82 -6.41 -5.32 8.98
CA LEU A 82 -7.44 -6.29 8.64
C LEU A 82 -8.30 -6.53 9.89
N GLY A 83 -9.54 -6.03 9.85
CA GLY A 83 -10.54 -6.22 10.90
C GLY A 83 -10.16 -5.58 12.26
N GLY A 84 -9.36 -4.51 12.26
CA GLY A 84 -8.94 -3.84 13.50
C GLY A 84 -7.82 -4.57 14.27
N VAL A 85 -7.25 -5.64 13.70
CA VAL A 85 -6.18 -6.38 14.38
C VAL A 85 -4.86 -5.62 14.25
N ALA A 86 -4.33 -5.16 15.37
CA ALA A 86 -3.02 -4.50 15.44
C ALA A 86 -1.91 -5.43 14.87
N GLY A 87 -1.06 -4.89 14.01
CA GLY A 87 0.03 -5.65 13.36
C GLY A 87 -0.36 -6.39 12.08
N SER A 88 -1.53 -6.12 11.49
CA SER A 88 -1.94 -6.68 10.19
C SER A 88 -1.65 -5.76 8.98
N VAL A 89 -0.91 -4.66 9.21
CA VAL A 89 -0.63 -3.63 8.20
C VAL A 89 0.10 -4.17 6.96
N GLY A 90 1.08 -5.06 7.16
CA GLY A 90 1.76 -5.72 6.04
C GLY A 90 0.84 -6.66 5.25
N ALA A 91 -0.09 -7.34 5.92
CA ALA A 91 -1.05 -8.21 5.24
C ALA A 91 -2.05 -7.39 4.39
N ALA A 92 -2.54 -6.26 4.90
CA ALA A 92 -3.37 -5.34 4.13
C ALA A 92 -2.61 -4.80 2.89
N GLY A 93 -1.34 -4.42 3.06
CA GLY A 93 -0.48 -3.99 1.95
C GLY A 93 -0.28 -5.05 0.87
N VAL A 94 0.00 -6.30 1.25
CA VAL A 94 0.14 -7.42 0.31
C VAL A 94 -1.16 -7.68 -0.45
N ILE A 95 -2.30 -7.68 0.24
CA ILE A 95 -3.62 -7.87 -0.41
C ILE A 95 -3.86 -6.78 -1.45
N GLY A 96 -3.61 -5.51 -1.10
CA GLY A 96 -3.73 -4.38 -2.04
C GLY A 96 -2.84 -4.52 -3.26
N ALA A 97 -1.58 -4.96 -3.09
CA ALA A 97 -0.66 -5.20 -4.19
C ALA A 97 -1.14 -6.33 -5.13
N VAL A 98 -1.61 -7.45 -4.56
CA VAL A 98 -2.13 -8.59 -5.33
C VAL A 98 -3.37 -8.18 -6.14
N VAL A 99 -4.32 -7.47 -5.53
CA VAL A 99 -5.52 -6.98 -6.22
C VAL A 99 -5.15 -6.07 -7.40
N THR A 100 -4.21 -5.15 -7.20
CA THR A 100 -3.75 -4.24 -8.26
C THR A 100 -3.11 -4.99 -9.42
N LEU A 101 -2.24 -5.96 -9.14
CA LEU A 101 -1.61 -6.79 -10.17
C LEU A 101 -2.64 -7.64 -10.93
N ALA A 102 -3.65 -8.16 -10.25
CA ALA A 102 -4.72 -8.92 -10.88
C ALA A 102 -5.55 -8.04 -11.84
N VAL A 103 -5.93 -6.83 -11.40
CA VAL A 103 -6.69 -5.88 -12.22
C VAL A 103 -5.88 -5.43 -13.43
N ALA A 104 -4.63 -5.00 -13.23
CA ALA A 104 -3.75 -4.55 -14.31
C ALA A 104 -3.45 -5.69 -15.30
N GLY A 105 -3.18 -6.89 -14.79
CA GLY A 105 -2.94 -8.08 -15.60
C GLY A 105 -4.15 -8.48 -16.44
N LEU A 106 -5.35 -8.49 -15.84
CA LEU A 106 -6.59 -8.77 -16.56
C LEU A 106 -6.84 -7.72 -17.65
N PHE A 107 -6.69 -6.44 -17.31
CA PHE A 107 -6.84 -5.35 -18.27
C PHE A 107 -5.89 -5.52 -19.45
N PHE A 108 -4.58 -5.68 -19.20
CA PHE A 108 -3.60 -5.86 -20.27
C PHE A 108 -3.87 -7.12 -21.11
N TRP A 109 -4.27 -8.23 -20.47
CA TRP A 109 -4.59 -9.47 -21.16
C TRP A 109 -5.78 -9.30 -22.11
N THR A 110 -6.85 -8.61 -21.69
CA THR A 110 -8.00 -8.35 -22.56
C THR A 110 -7.61 -7.50 -23.79
N LEU A 111 -6.79 -6.46 -23.60
CA LEU A 111 -6.29 -5.65 -24.72
C LEU A 111 -5.38 -6.46 -25.65
N ALA A 112 -4.47 -7.26 -25.11
CA ALA A 112 -3.56 -8.09 -25.90
C ALA A 112 -4.33 -9.14 -26.73
N ARG A 113 -5.35 -9.76 -26.13
CA ARG A 113 -6.22 -10.73 -26.82
C ARG A 113 -7.00 -10.08 -27.97
N SER A 114 -7.44 -8.83 -27.81
CA SER A 114 -8.14 -8.10 -28.88
C SER A 114 -7.27 -7.84 -30.13
N ARG A 115 -5.94 -7.70 -29.96
CA ARG A 115 -4.99 -7.51 -31.06
C ARG A 115 -4.72 -8.79 -31.83
N SER A 116 -4.58 -9.92 -31.12
CA SER A 116 -4.40 -11.25 -31.73
C SER A 116 -5.62 -11.63 -32.60
N ASN A 117 -6.84 -11.37 -32.13
CA ASN A 117 -8.06 -11.64 -32.90
C ASN A 117 -8.20 -10.77 -34.17
N ARG A 118 -7.61 -9.56 -34.20
CA ARG A 118 -7.60 -8.71 -35.41
C ARG A 118 -6.57 -9.15 -36.44
N ALA A 119 -5.43 -9.70 -35.99
CA ALA A 119 -4.41 -10.24 -36.89
C ALA A 119 -4.92 -11.49 -37.63
N ASN A 120 -5.63 -12.38 -36.93
CA ASN A 120 -6.21 -13.61 -37.49
C ASN A 120 -7.41 -13.40 -38.43
N ARG A 121 -7.91 -12.16 -38.56
CA ARG A 121 -9.05 -11.81 -39.44
C ARG A 121 -8.60 -11.23 -40.79
N LYS A 122 -7.29 -11.00 -40.99
CA LYS A 122 -6.72 -10.43 -42.22
C LYS A 122 -6.02 -11.45 -43.12
N THR A 123 -5.90 -12.70 -42.68
CA THR A 123 -5.54 -13.86 -43.50
C THR A 123 -6.81 -14.60 -43.88
#